data_AF-A0A9D6Q8H7-F1
#
_entry.id   AF-A0A9D6Q8H7-F1
#
_cell.length_a   1.000
_cell.length_b   1.000
_cell.length_c   1.000
_cell.angle_alpha   90.00
_cell.angle_beta   90.00
_cell.angle_gamma   90.00
#
_symmetry.space_group_name_H-M   'P 1'
#
loop_
_entity.id
_entity.type
_entity.pdbx_description
1 polymer ?
#
loop_
_entity_poly.entity_id
_entity_poly.type
_entity_poly.pdbx_seq_one_letter_code
_entity_poly.pdbx_strand_id
1 'polypeptide(L)' 'MSDIAGAPKQSGLCADCAHVRWVRSERGSSFVMCRRSADDERYARYPRLPVRTCSGYERTTDSKPERE' A
#
# COMPACT_ATOMS: atom_id res chain seq x y z
N MET A 1 23.34 0.42 6.98
CA MET A 1 22.26 1.15 7.69
C MET A 1 21.93 2.33 6.80
N SER A 2 20.78 2.51 6.16
CA SER A 2 19.46 1.90 6.26
C SER A 2 18.69 2.39 5.03
N ASP A 3 18.32 1.52 4.09
CA ASP A 3 17.32 1.89 3.09
C ASP A 3 16.11 0.99 3.28
N ILE A 4 15.20 1.60 4.02
CA ILE A 4 13.91 1.12 4.47
C ILE A 4 13.14 0.55 3.29
N ALA A 5 12.45 -0.54 3.57
CA ALA A 5 11.50 -1.25 2.72
C ALA A 5 10.56 -0.28 1.96
N GLY A 6 11.02 0.18 0.80
CA GLY A 6 10.18 0.81 -0.19
C GLY A 6 9.42 -0.30 -0.89
N ALA A 7 8.13 -0.39 -0.60
CA ALA A 7 7.13 -0.92 -1.51
C ALA A 7 7.60 -0.87 -2.98
N PRO A 8 7.72 -1.99 -3.70
CA PRO A 8 8.12 -1.94 -5.10
C PRO A 8 7.16 -1.02 -5.87
N LYS A 9 7.70 -0.01 -6.58
CA LYS A 9 6.94 1.01 -7.36
C LYS A 9 5.88 0.41 -8.29
N GLN A 10 6.08 -0.85 -8.68
CA GLN A 10 5.15 -1.71 -9.42
C GLN A 10 3.84 -2.04 -8.68
N SER A 11 3.64 -1.63 -7.43
CA SER A 11 2.34 -1.70 -6.76
C SER A 11 1.38 -0.54 -7.13
N GLY A 12 1.86 0.48 -7.84
CA GLY A 12 1.04 1.63 -8.25
C GLY A 12 0.60 2.46 -7.04
N LEU A 13 -0.68 2.87 -7.01
CA LEU A 13 -1.25 3.64 -5.90
C LEU A 13 -1.13 2.91 -4.55
N CYS A 14 -1.09 1.59 -4.53
CA CYS A 14 -0.90 0.86 -3.27
C CYS A 14 0.53 0.97 -2.71
N ALA A 15 1.49 1.58 -3.42
CA ALA A 15 2.85 1.72 -2.93
C ALA A 15 2.97 2.70 -1.75
N ASP A 16 2.15 3.77 -1.75
CA ASP A 16 2.16 4.84 -0.76
C ASP A 16 0.77 5.07 -0.12
N CYS A 17 -0.13 4.08 -0.21
CA CYS A 17 -1.48 4.16 0.32
C CYS A 17 -1.52 3.92 1.83
N ALA A 18 -2.20 4.78 2.60
CA ALA A 18 -2.40 4.67 4.04
C ALA A 18 -3.15 3.39 4.44
N HIS A 19 -4.03 2.88 3.60
CA HIS A 19 -4.80 1.67 3.88
C HIS A 19 -4.08 0.37 3.47
N VAL A 20 -2.92 0.45 2.80
CA VAL A 20 -2.19 -0.75 2.37
C VAL A 20 -1.52 -1.45 3.54
N ARG A 21 -1.46 -2.77 3.50
CA ARG A 21 -0.65 -3.59 4.39
C ARG A 21 0.24 -4.52 3.55
N TRP A 22 1.54 -4.48 3.80
CA TRP A 22 2.50 -5.37 3.15
C TRP A 22 2.53 -6.72 3.86
N VAL A 23 2.30 -7.78 3.11
CA VAL A 23 2.32 -9.16 3.59
C VAL A 23 3.42 -9.90 2.86
N ARG A 24 4.39 -10.41 3.61
CA ARG A 24 5.47 -11.25 3.07
C ARG A 24 5.13 -12.71 3.31
N SER A 25 5.09 -13.50 2.24
CA SER A 25 4.91 -14.94 2.32
C SER A 25 6.24 -15.64 2.59
N GLU A 26 6.17 -16.83 3.21
CA GLU A 26 7.34 -17.67 3.51
C GLU A 26 8.14 -18.05 2.27
N ARG A 27 7.49 -18.11 1.10
CA ARG A 27 8.12 -18.35 -0.22
C ARG A 27 8.86 -17.12 -0.79
N GLY A 28 9.02 -16.05 -0.01
CA GLY A 28 9.72 -14.83 -0.42
C GLY A 28 8.91 -13.86 -1.29
N SER A 29 7.67 -14.21 -1.64
CA SER A 29 6.76 -13.30 -2.35
C SER A 29 6.18 -12.24 -1.43
N SER A 30 6.06 -11.00 -1.91
CA SER A 30 5.44 -9.91 -1.16
C SER A 30 4.17 -9.48 -1.86
N PHE A 31 3.08 -9.40 -1.10
CA PHE A 31 1.76 -9.02 -1.58
C PHE A 31 1.26 -7.80 -0.81
N VAL A 32 0.39 -7.03 -1.45
CA VAL A 32 -0.33 -5.94 -0.80
C VAL A 32 -1.71 -6.43 -0.39
N MET A 33 -2.14 -6.00 0.79
CA MET A 33 -3.47 -6.25 1.32
C MET A 33 -4.17 -4.92 1.57
N CYS A 34 -5.37 -4.76 1.02
CA CYS A 34 -6.18 -3.57 1.26
C CYS A 34 -6.97 -3.74 2.56
N ARG A 35 -6.71 -2.88 3.55
CA ARG A 35 -7.46 -2.92 4.83
C ARG A 35 -8.92 -2.46 4.67
N ARG A 36 -9.23 -1.57 3.71
CA ARG A 36 -10.63 -1.13 3.45
C ARG A 36 -11.57 -2.26 3.03
N SER A 37 -11.03 -3.36 2.51
CA SER A 37 -11.82 -4.55 2.16
C SER A 37 -12.51 -5.18 3.37
N ALA A 38 -12.06 -4.88 4.59
CA ALA A 38 -12.73 -5.32 5.81
C ALA A 38 -14.05 -4.59 6.08
N ASP A 39 -14.12 -3.30 5.73
CA ASP A 39 -15.29 -2.45 6.00
C ASP A 39 -16.19 -2.29 4.77
N ASP A 40 -15.63 -2.41 3.56
CA ASP A 40 -16.35 -2.24 2.30
C ASP A 40 -15.91 -3.30 1.27
N GLU A 41 -16.85 -4.17 0.92
CA GLU A 41 -16.69 -5.28 -0.03
C GLU A 41 -16.36 -4.85 -1.46
N ARG A 42 -16.58 -3.56 -1.81
CA ARG A 42 -16.18 -3.01 -3.11
C ARG A 42 -14.66 -3.00 -3.30
N TYR A 43 -13.90 -3.03 -2.20
CA TYR A 43 -12.45 -3.10 -2.25
C TYR A 43 -11.98 -4.55 -2.22
N ALA A 44 -11.15 -4.93 -3.19
CA ALA A 44 -10.51 -6.25 -3.18
C ALA A 44 -9.47 -6.35 -2.06
N ARG A 45 -9.60 -7.37 -1.19
CA ARG A 45 -8.64 -7.67 -0.11
C ARG A 45 -7.21 -7.82 -0.62
N TYR A 46 -7.05 -8.44 -1.78
CA TYR A 46 -5.79 -8.60 -2.49
C TYR A 46 -5.94 -8.04 -3.90
N PRO A 47 -5.73 -6.71 -4.10
CA PRO A 47 -5.91 -6.09 -5.40
C PRO A 47 -4.83 -6.58 -6.38
N ARG A 48 -5.19 -6.67 -7.67
CA ARG A 48 -4.25 -7.00 -8.75
C ARG A 48 -3.33 -5.80 -8.99
N LEU A 49 -2.03 -6.02 -8.88
CA LEU A 49 -1.01 -5.00 -9.12
C LEU A 49 -0.60 -4.93 -10.60
N PRO A 50 -0.21 -3.74 -11.12
CA PRO A 50 -0.19 -2.43 -10.45
C PRO A 50 -1.59 -1.81 -10.33
N VAL A 51 -1.94 -1.29 -9.15
CA VAL A 51 -3.21 -0.54 -8.97
C VAL A 51 -3.04 0.85 -9.56
N ARG A 52 -3.72 1.12 -10.68
CA ARG A 52 -3.70 2.43 -11.35
C ARG A 52 -4.84 3.35 -10.94
N THR A 53 -5.95 2.79 -10.52
CA THR A 53 -7.16 3.51 -10.12
C THR A 53 -7.74 2.87 -8.86
N CYS A 54 -7.97 3.66 -7.82
CA CYS A 54 -8.62 3.21 -6.60
C CYS A 54 -9.41 4.39 -6.02
N SER A 55 -10.72 4.23 -5.87
CA SER A 55 -11.61 5.26 -5.30
C SER A 55 -11.32 5.55 -3.82
N GLY A 56 -10.70 4.59 -3.13
CA GLY A 56 -10.36 4.69 -1.72
C GLY A 56 -8.87 4.88 -1.47
N TYR A 57 -8.09 5.32 -2.47
CA TYR A 57 -6.68 5.64 -2.31
C TYR A 57 -6.51 6.88 -1.43
N GLU A 58 -5.69 6.74 -0.40
CA GLU A 58 -5.29 7.83 0.49
C GLU A 58 -3.78 7.75 0.64
N ARG A 59 -3.05 8.83 0.34
CA ARG A 59 -1.58 8.81 0.38
C ARG A 59 -1.10 8.99 1.82
N THR A 60 -0.15 8.18 2.27
CA THR A 60 0.51 8.28 3.60
C THR A 60 1.39 9.52 3.76
N THR A 61 1.35 10.49 2.84
CA THR A 61 2.10 11.75 2.95
C THR A 61 1.26 12.81 3.65
N ASP A 62 1.20 12.74 4.98
CA ASP A 62 1.10 13.93 5.83
C ASP A 62 2.07 13.76 7.00
N SER A 63 3.35 13.77 6.67
CA SER A 63 4.43 14.01 7.63
C SER A 63 5.44 14.87 6.90
N LYS A 64 5.06 16.11 6.62
CA LYS A 64 6.05 17.18 6.59
C LYS A 64 6.76 17.12 7.96
N PRO A 65 8.08 16.94 8.06
CA PRO A 65 8.76 17.60 9.14
C PRO A 65 8.75 19.07 8.73
N GLU A 66 7.72 19.81 9.15
CA GLU A 66 7.77 21.26 9.14
C GLU A 66 8.90 21.63 10.10
N ARG A 67 10.07 21.93 9.52
CA ARG A 67 11.22 22.43 10.24
C ARG A 67 11.20 23.95 10.04
N GLU A 68 10.85 24.68 11.10
CA GLU A 68 11.11 26.13 11.25
C GLU A 68 11.99 26.34 12.47
#